data_AF-A0A1Q5DFN4-F1
#
_entry.id   AF-A0A1Q5DFN4-F1
#
_cell.length_a   1.000
_cell.length_b   1.000
_cell.length_c   1.000
_cell.angle_alpha   90.00
_cell.angle_beta   90.00
_cell.angle_gamma   90.00
#
_symmetry.space_group_name_H-M   'P 1'
#
loop_
_entity.id
_entity.type
_entity.pdbx_description
1 polymer ?
#
loop_
_entity_poly.entity_id
_entity_poly.type
_entity_poly.pdbx_seq_one_letter_code
_entity_poly.pdbx_strand_id
1 'polypeptide(L)'
;MSETPSETPSGATGTTTDDGPSRLDVSGALLSLLRETTTAPREDPQLEALTLAVAADLPVLLWGEPGIGKTAALTQLATTLDLPLTTVIASVHEPSDFSGLPVIGDDPATEGVPMAPPDWAVRLVRAGRGLLFLDELSTAPPAVQAALLRLVLERRVGALRLPPGVRIVAAANPRSSAADGWELSPPLANRFVHLRWTHDPDVVVRGLGGTWPRAALPTLDGDRLPEAVAYARRAVCGLLGARPNLVHRLPSGEAQRGGAWPSPRSWDMALCLTAFATAADASREVLSMLVRGTVGDGPGLEFLSYLDRMDLPDPEDLLADPGSAELPERGDLRQAALDAVVAAVRARPGRERWDAAWALLARAARTGAPDLLVVPATTLASLRRDDWEVPESIEGLASAVSVSRRADRANVRALTATRAGR
;
A
#
# COMPACT_ATOMS: atom_id res chain seq x y z
N MET A 1 76.61 56.95 -33.16
CA MET A 1 77.79 56.70 -32.32
C MET A 1 77.27 56.12 -31.02
N SER A 2 77.56 54.92 -30.54
CA SER A 2 78.33 53.72 -30.90
C SER A 2 78.11 52.83 -29.66
N GLU A 3 78.04 51.50 -29.61
CA GLU A 3 78.18 50.37 -30.51
C GLU A 3 77.62 49.16 -29.73
N THR A 4 77.01 48.22 -30.44
CA THR A 4 76.82 46.80 -30.07
C THR A 4 78.14 46.02 -30.11
N PRO A 5 78.24 44.82 -29.49
CA PRO A 5 78.00 43.56 -30.22
C PRO A 5 77.10 42.56 -29.42
N SER A 6 76.12 41.85 -30.01
CA SER A 6 76.21 40.61 -30.81
C SER A 6 76.95 39.49 -30.05
N GLU A 7 76.38 38.32 -29.70
CA GLU A 7 75.78 37.28 -30.57
C GLU A 7 74.82 36.33 -29.82
N THR A 8 73.78 35.87 -30.54
CA THR A 8 72.94 34.64 -30.38
C THR A 8 73.77 33.34 -30.49
N PRO A 9 73.29 32.09 -30.18
CA PRO A 9 71.92 31.62 -30.44
C PRO A 9 71.32 30.52 -29.52
N SER A 10 70.09 30.14 -29.90
CA SER A 10 69.58 28.77 -29.85
C SER A 10 68.95 28.30 -28.53
N GLY A 11 67.63 28.08 -28.61
CA GLY A 11 66.87 27.41 -27.57
C GLY A 11 65.38 27.48 -27.85
N ALA A 12 64.95 26.97 -29.00
CA ALA A 12 63.57 26.56 -29.17
C ALA A 12 63.31 25.38 -28.22
N THR A 13 62.97 25.67 -26.97
CA THR A 13 62.42 24.68 -26.06
C THR A 13 60.93 24.87 -26.05
N GLY A 14 60.25 23.99 -26.79
CA GLY A 14 58.80 23.89 -26.78
C GLY A 14 58.32 23.84 -25.34
N THR A 15 57.47 24.80 -24.98
CA THR A 15 56.48 24.58 -23.93
C THR A 15 55.51 23.54 -24.46
N THR A 16 55.88 22.26 -24.35
CA THR A 16 54.91 21.20 -24.21
C THR A 16 54.17 21.49 -22.91
N THR A 17 53.03 22.17 -23.01
CA THR A 17 51.98 22.04 -22.01
C THR A 17 51.68 20.55 -21.95
N ASP A 18 52.20 19.90 -20.92
CA ASP A 18 51.83 18.56 -20.50
C ASP A 18 50.36 18.63 -20.07
N ASP A 19 49.47 18.59 -21.05
CA ASP A 19 48.02 18.69 -20.88
C ASP A 19 47.46 17.30 -20.56
N GLY A 20 48.11 16.62 -19.61
CA GLY A 20 47.58 15.40 -19.01
C GLY A 20 46.33 15.71 -18.19
N PRO A 21 45.34 14.79 -18.13
CA PRO A 21 44.16 15.01 -17.31
C PRO A 21 44.58 15.33 -15.88
N SER A 22 44.00 16.39 -15.32
CA SER A 22 44.31 16.79 -13.96
C SER A 22 43.98 15.64 -13.00
N ARG A 23 44.58 15.64 -11.80
CA ARG A 23 44.25 14.63 -10.77
C ARG A 23 42.74 14.62 -10.44
N LEU A 24 42.06 15.75 -10.61
CA LEU A 24 40.61 15.85 -10.45
C LEU A 24 39.86 15.20 -11.61
N ASP A 25 40.36 15.29 -12.84
CA ASP A 25 39.75 14.63 -14.01
C ASP A 25 39.83 13.11 -13.89
N VAL A 26 40.98 12.57 -13.46
CA VAL A 26 41.13 11.13 -13.18
C VAL A 26 40.19 10.68 -12.06
N SER A 27 40.06 11.49 -11.01
CA SER A 27 39.08 11.22 -9.93
C SER A 27 37.64 11.28 -10.45
N GLY A 28 37.34 12.22 -11.34
CA GLY A 28 36.03 12.35 -12.00
C GLY A 28 35.70 11.15 -12.89
N ALA A 29 36.68 10.62 -13.62
CA ALA A 29 36.54 9.40 -14.40
C ALA A 29 36.22 8.19 -13.52
N LEU A 30 36.96 8.00 -12.41
CA LEU A 30 36.66 6.94 -11.44
C LEU A 30 35.26 7.08 -10.83
N LEU A 31 34.86 8.30 -10.44
CA LEU A 31 33.52 8.56 -9.93
C LEU A 31 32.43 8.26 -10.97
N SER A 32 32.71 8.51 -12.24
CA SER A 32 31.78 8.19 -13.34
C SER A 32 31.62 6.69 -13.48
N LEU A 33 32.72 5.92 -13.52
CA LEU A 33 32.70 4.46 -13.56
C LEU A 33 31.99 3.84 -12.34
N LEU A 34 32.18 4.40 -11.14
CA LEU A 34 31.49 3.93 -9.94
C LEU A 34 29.99 4.26 -9.94
N ARG A 35 29.56 5.29 -10.67
CA ARG A 35 28.15 5.68 -10.81
C ARG A 35 27.45 4.97 -11.96
N GLU A 36 28.20 4.36 -12.88
CA GLU A 36 27.66 3.50 -13.92
C GLU A 36 27.02 2.26 -13.28
N THR A 37 25.69 2.31 -13.18
CA THR A 37 24.89 1.22 -12.62
C THR A 37 23.84 0.79 -13.64
N THR A 38 23.43 -0.47 -13.55
CA THR A 38 22.39 -1.06 -14.39
C THR A 38 21.15 -1.38 -13.56
N THR A 39 20.04 -1.67 -14.24
CA THR A 39 18.80 -2.08 -13.59
C THR A 39 18.32 -3.43 -14.09
N ALA A 40 17.84 -4.29 -13.18
CA ALA A 40 17.33 -5.62 -13.50
C ALA A 40 15.93 -5.84 -12.90
N PRO A 41 15.06 -6.64 -13.56
CA PRO A 41 13.81 -7.08 -12.95
C PRO A 41 14.08 -7.85 -11.64
N ARG A 42 13.35 -7.49 -10.59
CA ARG A 42 13.34 -8.18 -9.29
C ARG A 42 12.00 -7.88 -8.63
N GLU A 43 11.43 -8.86 -7.94
CA GLU A 43 10.29 -8.64 -7.06
C GLU A 43 10.71 -7.71 -5.91
N ASP A 44 10.09 -6.53 -5.89
CA ASP A 44 10.27 -5.54 -4.84
C ASP A 44 8.89 -4.97 -4.52
N PRO A 45 8.18 -5.53 -3.53
CA PRO A 45 6.83 -5.11 -3.18
C PRO A 45 6.71 -3.62 -2.85
N GLN A 46 7.75 -3.02 -2.25
CA GLN A 46 7.74 -1.59 -1.91
C GLN A 46 7.79 -0.72 -3.16
N LEU A 47 8.65 -1.08 -4.10
CA LEU A 47 8.76 -0.41 -5.39
C LEU A 47 7.50 -0.61 -6.25
N GLU A 48 6.93 -1.81 -6.23
CA GLU A 48 5.67 -2.13 -6.91
C GLU A 48 4.51 -1.32 -6.32
N ALA A 49 4.38 -1.24 -4.99
CA ALA A 49 3.38 -0.40 -4.34
C ALA A 49 3.55 1.09 -4.69
N LEU A 50 4.79 1.60 -4.69
CA LEU A 50 5.08 2.98 -5.11
C LEU A 50 4.66 3.23 -6.56
N THR A 51 5.09 2.38 -7.49
CA THR A 51 4.79 2.55 -8.92
C THR A 51 3.31 2.41 -9.23
N LEU A 52 2.58 1.54 -8.52
CA LEU A 52 1.14 1.37 -8.65
C LEU A 52 0.38 2.59 -8.14
N ALA A 53 0.75 3.14 -6.97
CA ALA A 53 0.14 4.37 -6.47
C ALA A 53 0.44 5.59 -7.37
N VAL A 54 1.65 5.65 -7.93
CA VAL A 54 2.03 6.65 -8.94
C VAL A 54 1.22 6.48 -10.23
N ALA A 55 1.00 5.24 -10.69
CA ALA A 55 0.15 4.96 -11.85
C ALA A 55 -1.30 5.41 -11.62
N ALA A 56 -1.81 5.25 -10.40
CA ALA A 56 -3.15 5.67 -9.98
C ALA A 56 -3.31 7.19 -9.78
N ASP A 57 -2.27 8.00 -10.04
CA ASP A 57 -2.22 9.46 -9.79
C ASP A 57 -2.55 9.82 -8.32
N LEU A 58 -2.16 8.95 -7.38
CA LEU A 58 -2.34 9.22 -5.96
C LEU A 58 -1.05 9.78 -5.36
N PRO A 59 -1.12 10.85 -4.55
CA PRO A 59 0.05 11.35 -3.85
C PRO A 59 0.61 10.30 -2.89
N VAL A 60 1.92 10.03 -2.95
CA VAL A 60 2.58 9.03 -2.10
C VAL A 60 3.47 9.73 -1.08
N LEU A 61 3.48 9.27 0.18
CA LEU A 61 4.44 9.68 1.19
C LEU A 61 5.31 8.49 1.61
N LEU A 62 6.61 8.60 1.35
CA LEU A 62 7.63 7.63 1.75
C LEU A 62 8.15 7.94 3.16
N TRP A 63 7.89 7.02 4.08
CA TRP A 63 8.42 7.07 5.44
C TRP A 63 9.65 6.20 5.58
N GLY A 64 10.80 6.79 5.92
CA GLY A 64 11.96 5.99 6.28
C GLY A 64 13.10 6.82 6.85
N GLU A 65 14.09 6.15 7.42
CA GLU A 65 15.26 6.78 8.03
C GLU A 65 16.03 7.71 7.05
N PRO A 66 16.76 8.71 7.55
CA PRO A 66 17.68 9.50 6.73
C PRO A 66 18.74 8.62 6.05
N GLY A 67 19.18 9.00 4.85
CA GLY A 67 20.27 8.31 4.15
C GLY A 67 19.91 6.94 3.58
N ILE A 68 18.68 6.47 3.73
CA ILE A 68 18.28 5.15 3.22
C ILE A 68 18.29 5.09 1.70
N GLY A 69 18.07 6.19 0.98
CA GLY A 69 18.11 6.20 -0.49
C GLY A 69 16.78 6.51 -1.18
N LYS A 70 15.79 7.10 -0.49
CA LYS A 70 14.52 7.57 -1.07
C LYS A 70 14.72 8.43 -2.32
N THR A 71 15.59 9.43 -2.22
CA THR A 71 15.91 10.36 -3.34
C THR A 71 16.57 9.63 -4.52
N ALA A 72 17.46 8.67 -4.24
CA ALA A 72 18.10 7.87 -5.29
C ALA A 72 17.08 6.98 -6.00
N ALA A 73 16.21 6.28 -5.26
CA ALA A 73 15.13 5.46 -5.81
C ALA A 73 14.17 6.28 -6.67
N LEU A 74 13.79 7.49 -6.24
CA LEU A 74 12.92 8.37 -7.03
C LEU A 74 13.60 8.96 -8.26
N THR A 75 14.90 9.23 -8.19
CA THR A 75 15.69 9.63 -9.36
C THR A 75 15.72 8.51 -10.39
N GLN A 76 15.97 7.28 -9.96
CA GLN A 76 15.94 6.11 -10.83
C GLN A 76 14.55 5.86 -11.41
N LEU A 77 13.49 6.00 -10.59
CA LEU A 77 12.11 5.90 -11.03
C LEU A 77 11.79 6.93 -12.12
N ALA A 78 12.11 8.20 -11.88
CA ALA A 78 11.90 9.28 -12.84
C ALA A 78 12.61 9.01 -14.18
N THR A 79 13.87 8.58 -14.13
CA THR A 79 14.64 8.19 -15.32
C THR A 79 14.00 7.01 -16.05
N THR A 80 13.57 5.97 -15.32
CA THR A 80 13.00 4.77 -15.95
C THR A 80 11.64 5.04 -16.59
N LEU A 81 10.87 5.97 -16.01
CA LEU A 81 9.56 6.37 -16.53
C LEU A 81 9.63 7.54 -17.54
N ASP A 82 10.83 8.03 -17.86
CA ASP A 82 11.03 9.20 -18.71
C ASP A 82 10.20 10.42 -18.23
N LEU A 83 10.21 10.65 -16.91
CA LEU A 83 9.52 11.76 -16.26
C LEU A 83 10.56 12.78 -15.75
N PRO A 84 10.42 14.08 -16.08
CA PRO A 84 11.23 15.12 -15.46
C PRO A 84 11.05 15.11 -13.93
N LEU A 85 12.14 14.94 -13.19
CA LEU A 85 12.14 15.02 -11.73
C LEU A 85 12.30 16.48 -11.28
N THR A 86 11.35 16.98 -10.52
CA THR A 86 11.44 18.29 -9.84
C THR A 86 11.43 18.05 -8.34
N THR A 87 12.58 18.26 -7.68
CA THR A 87 12.70 18.15 -6.23
C THR A 87 12.46 19.51 -5.56
N VAL A 88 11.56 19.53 -4.58
CA VAL A 88 11.26 20.69 -3.73
C VAL A 88 11.45 20.25 -2.29
N ILE A 89 12.48 20.78 -1.64
CA ILE A 89 12.80 20.47 -0.23
C ILE A 89 11.91 21.36 0.65
N ALA A 90 10.90 20.79 1.30
CA ALA A 90 9.88 21.58 2.01
C ALA A 90 10.45 22.38 3.19
N SER A 91 11.53 21.91 3.82
CA SER A 91 12.15 22.53 5.00
C SER A 91 12.86 23.85 4.72
N VAL A 92 13.27 24.12 3.47
CA VAL A 92 13.98 25.34 3.07
C VAL A 92 13.08 26.38 2.40
N HIS A 93 11.78 26.10 2.27
CA HIS A 93 10.81 26.97 1.61
C HIS A 93 9.88 27.66 2.61
N GLU A 94 9.32 28.79 2.19
CA GLU A 94 8.29 29.52 2.92
C GLU A 94 6.88 29.22 2.38
N PRO A 95 5.79 29.53 3.12
CA PRO A 95 4.43 29.29 2.64
C PRO A 95 4.09 29.97 1.30
N SER A 96 4.71 31.12 1.02
CA SER A 96 4.60 31.88 -0.24
C SER A 96 5.15 31.12 -1.44
N ASP A 97 6.14 30.24 -1.26
CA ASP A 97 6.70 29.43 -2.35
C ASP A 97 5.72 28.37 -2.88
N PHE A 98 4.63 28.12 -2.14
CA PHE A 98 3.54 27.24 -2.57
C PHE A 98 2.27 28.03 -2.88
N SER A 99 2.00 29.07 -2.09
CA SER A 99 0.82 29.92 -2.23
C SER A 99 0.94 30.97 -3.33
N GLY A 100 2.15 31.17 -3.86
CA GLY A 100 2.54 32.21 -4.81
C GLY A 100 2.92 33.53 -4.13
N LEU A 101 3.46 34.45 -4.92
CA LEU A 101 3.76 35.82 -4.51
C LEU A 101 2.74 36.79 -5.15
N PRO A 102 2.18 37.74 -4.40
CA PRO A 102 1.27 38.73 -4.97
C PRO A 102 2.02 39.62 -5.95
N VAL A 103 1.50 39.72 -7.18
CA VAL A 103 2.04 40.62 -8.20
C VAL A 103 0.99 41.67 -8.52
N ILE A 104 1.33 42.94 -8.28
CA ILE A 104 0.44 44.06 -8.57
C ILE A 104 0.48 44.30 -10.09
N GLY A 105 -0.67 44.13 -10.74
CA GLY A 105 -0.88 44.46 -12.15
C GLY A 105 -1.22 45.94 -12.37
N ASP A 106 -1.64 46.28 -13.58
CA ASP A 106 -1.91 47.67 -13.96
C ASP A 106 -3.16 48.26 -13.28
N ASP A 107 -4.19 47.44 -13.03
CA ASP A 107 -5.41 47.83 -12.31
C ASP A 107 -5.85 46.78 -11.27
N PRO A 108 -5.23 46.75 -10.07
CA PRO A 108 -5.55 45.77 -9.03
C PRO A 108 -6.95 45.97 -8.43
N ALA A 109 -7.59 47.14 -8.62
CA ALA A 109 -8.94 47.39 -8.11
C ALA A 109 -10.00 46.64 -8.94
N THR A 110 -9.74 46.45 -10.24
CA THR A 110 -10.64 45.76 -11.16
C THR A 110 -10.23 44.30 -11.39
N GLU A 111 -8.93 44.03 -11.55
CA GLU A 111 -8.39 42.71 -11.92
C GLU A 111 -7.98 41.84 -10.72
N GLY A 112 -7.92 42.45 -9.53
CA GLY A 112 -7.38 41.82 -8.33
C GLY A 112 -5.86 41.68 -8.36
N VAL A 113 -5.30 41.04 -7.32
CA VAL A 113 -3.86 40.80 -7.19
C VAL A 113 -3.58 39.31 -7.40
N PRO A 114 -3.13 38.88 -8.58
CA PRO A 114 -2.83 37.48 -8.83
C PRO A 114 -1.63 36.99 -8.01
N MET A 115 -1.67 35.70 -7.65
CA MET A 115 -0.57 35.02 -6.97
C MET A 115 0.34 34.36 -8.02
N ALA A 116 1.47 35.00 -8.32
CA ALA A 116 2.44 34.48 -9.24
C ALA A 116 3.04 33.17 -8.71
N PRO A 117 3.05 32.11 -9.53
CA PRO A 117 3.64 30.82 -9.17
C PRO A 117 5.18 30.90 -9.08
N PRO A 118 5.81 30.03 -8.29
CA PRO A 118 7.26 29.87 -8.31
C PRO A 118 7.72 29.25 -9.65
N ASP A 119 8.97 29.51 -10.01
CA ASP A 119 9.58 29.07 -11.27
C ASP A 119 9.57 27.54 -11.45
N TRP A 120 9.78 26.75 -10.39
CA TRP A 120 9.70 25.29 -10.47
C TRP A 120 8.31 24.81 -10.93
N ALA A 121 7.24 25.46 -10.47
CA ALA A 121 5.87 25.10 -10.86
C ALA A 121 5.60 25.50 -12.31
N VAL A 122 6.12 26.64 -12.76
CA VAL A 122 6.04 27.08 -14.16
C VAL A 122 6.73 26.06 -15.08
N ARG A 123 7.95 25.63 -14.75
CA ARG A 123 8.66 24.60 -15.55
C ARG A 123 7.89 23.29 -15.61
N LEU A 124 7.35 22.84 -14.48
CA LEU A 124 6.61 21.59 -14.39
C LEU A 124 5.32 21.63 -15.22
N VAL A 125 4.59 22.75 -15.19
CA VAL A 125 3.41 22.97 -16.04
C VAL A 125 3.79 23.00 -17.53
N ARG A 126 4.87 23.68 -17.89
CA ARG A 126 5.37 23.73 -19.29
C ARG A 126 5.75 22.34 -19.81
N ALA A 127 6.31 21.49 -18.96
CA ALA A 127 6.64 20.10 -19.33
C ALA A 127 5.39 19.23 -19.54
N GLY A 128 4.24 19.59 -18.96
CA GLY A 128 2.98 18.84 -19.08
C GLY A 128 2.92 17.51 -18.30
N ARG A 129 4.09 16.95 -17.97
CA ARG A 129 4.28 15.72 -17.19
C ARG A 129 5.54 15.81 -16.33
N GLY A 130 5.62 15.01 -15.28
CA GLY A 130 6.81 14.91 -14.45
C GLY A 130 6.56 14.28 -13.09
N LEU A 131 7.62 14.07 -12.34
CA LEU A 131 7.58 13.62 -10.95
C LEU A 131 7.94 14.80 -10.05
N LEU A 132 6.98 15.32 -9.28
CA LEU A 132 7.21 16.30 -8.23
C LEU A 132 7.57 15.56 -6.94
N PHE A 133 8.80 15.73 -6.49
CA PHE A 133 9.29 15.16 -5.24
C PHE A 133 9.34 16.21 -4.13
N LEU A 134 8.48 16.07 -3.13
CA LEU A 134 8.43 16.91 -1.93
C LEU A 134 9.29 16.26 -0.83
N ASP A 135 10.55 16.67 -0.71
CA ASP A 135 11.45 16.10 0.30
C ASP A 135 11.30 16.81 1.65
N GLU A 136 11.73 16.15 2.71
CA GLU A 136 11.81 16.72 4.06
C GLU A 136 10.49 17.27 4.63
N LEU A 137 9.37 16.61 4.32
CA LEU A 137 8.05 17.08 4.73
C LEU A 137 7.86 17.11 6.26
N SER A 138 8.50 16.20 6.98
CA SER A 138 8.47 16.14 8.44
C SER A 138 9.31 17.21 9.12
N THR A 139 10.23 17.90 8.44
CA THR A 139 11.00 19.02 9.03
C THR A 139 10.45 20.38 8.59
N ALA A 140 9.44 20.40 7.71
CA ALA A 140 8.76 21.62 7.30
C ALA A 140 7.88 22.20 8.42
N PRO A 141 7.97 23.51 8.70
CA PRO A 141 7.13 24.19 9.70
C PRO A 141 5.61 24.04 9.41
N PRO A 142 4.74 24.11 10.43
CA PRO A 142 3.29 23.93 10.26
C PRO A 142 2.65 24.88 9.21
N ALA A 143 3.14 26.10 9.08
CA ALA A 143 2.66 27.05 8.08
C ALA A 143 2.96 26.59 6.63
N VAL A 144 4.13 25.98 6.42
CA VAL A 144 4.51 25.39 5.12
C VAL A 144 3.65 24.17 4.83
N GLN A 145 3.45 23.30 5.82
CA GLN A 145 2.54 22.16 5.69
C GLN A 145 1.11 22.59 5.33
N ALA A 146 0.61 23.70 5.91
CA ALA A 146 -0.69 24.25 5.57
C ALA A 146 -0.77 24.73 4.12
N ALA A 147 0.29 25.36 3.59
CA ALA A 147 0.36 25.77 2.19
C ALA A 147 0.39 24.56 1.24
N LEU A 148 1.06 23.47 1.63
CA LEU A 148 1.14 22.22 0.86
C LEU A 148 -0.19 21.50 0.72
N LEU A 149 -1.18 21.73 1.60
CA LEU A 149 -2.51 21.13 1.48
C LEU A 149 -3.07 21.34 0.07
N ARG A 150 -3.10 22.60 -0.37
CA ARG A 150 -3.67 22.99 -1.67
C ARG A 150 -2.88 22.37 -2.84
N LEU A 151 -1.56 22.30 -2.73
CA LEU A 151 -0.73 21.64 -3.73
C LEU A 151 -1.06 20.15 -3.87
N VAL A 152 -1.08 19.39 -2.77
CA VAL A 152 -1.17 17.93 -2.83
C VAL A 152 -2.51 17.45 -3.41
N LEU A 153 -3.62 18.08 -3.03
CA LEU A 153 -4.95 17.61 -3.45
C LEU A 153 -5.53 18.40 -4.62
N GLU A 154 -5.48 19.73 -4.58
CA GLU A 154 -6.06 20.56 -5.64
C GLU A 154 -5.09 20.73 -6.82
N ARG A 155 -3.83 20.30 -6.65
CA ARG A 155 -2.77 20.42 -7.63
C ARG A 155 -2.55 21.89 -8.00
N ARG A 156 -2.68 22.80 -7.03
CA ARG A 156 -2.57 24.25 -7.27
C ARG A 156 -1.38 24.86 -6.53
N VAL A 157 -0.64 25.71 -7.24
CA VAL A 157 0.51 26.48 -6.73
C VAL A 157 0.33 27.91 -7.20
N GLY A 158 0.12 28.86 -6.28
CA GLY A 158 -0.34 30.20 -6.66
C GLY A 158 -1.59 30.17 -7.54
N ALA A 159 -1.53 30.82 -8.69
CA ALA A 159 -2.58 30.79 -9.72
C ALA A 159 -2.51 29.57 -10.66
N LEU A 160 -1.43 28.78 -10.64
CA LEU A 160 -1.27 27.63 -11.53
C LEU A 160 -1.96 26.38 -11.01
N ARG A 161 -2.39 25.53 -11.95
CA ARG A 161 -2.81 24.15 -11.71
C ARG A 161 -1.83 23.20 -12.40
N LEU A 162 -1.25 22.27 -11.65
CA LEU A 162 -0.39 21.22 -12.17
C LEU A 162 -1.20 20.27 -13.06
N PRO A 163 -0.70 19.93 -14.27
CA PRO A 163 -1.42 19.09 -15.22
C PRO A 163 -1.57 17.66 -14.70
N PRO A 164 -2.57 16.89 -15.18
CA PRO A 164 -2.76 15.49 -14.78
C PRO A 164 -1.59 14.56 -15.14
N GLY A 165 -0.63 14.98 -15.96
CA GLY A 165 0.58 14.20 -16.25
C GLY A 165 1.66 14.28 -15.15
N VAL A 166 1.46 15.12 -14.13
CA VAL A 166 2.41 15.28 -13.02
C VAL A 166 2.06 14.31 -11.89
N ARG A 167 3.04 13.60 -11.35
CA ARG A 167 2.88 12.68 -10.22
C ARG A 167 3.54 13.28 -8.99
N ILE A 168 2.92 13.14 -7.82
CA ILE A 168 3.40 13.73 -6.57
C ILE A 168 3.88 12.61 -5.67
N VAL A 169 5.16 12.67 -5.29
CA VAL A 169 5.73 11.82 -4.24
C VAL A 169 6.35 12.73 -3.20
N ALA A 170 6.24 12.36 -1.94
CA ALA A 170 6.82 13.07 -0.82
C ALA A 170 7.67 12.11 0.01
N ALA A 171 8.62 12.65 0.78
CA ALA A 171 9.36 11.89 1.78
C ALA A 171 9.26 12.56 3.15
N ALA A 172 9.16 11.73 4.17
CA ALA A 172 9.22 12.13 5.56
C ALA A 172 10.11 11.17 6.35
N ASN A 173 10.68 11.66 7.44
CA ASN A 173 11.49 10.88 8.37
C ASN A 173 10.66 10.59 9.63
N PRO A 174 10.75 9.38 10.20
CA PRO A 174 10.13 9.07 11.48
C PRO A 174 10.60 10.03 12.59
N ARG A 175 9.72 10.31 13.57
CA ARG A 175 10.03 11.19 14.71
C ARG A 175 11.22 10.74 15.55
N SER A 176 11.44 9.43 15.66
CA SER A 176 12.61 8.87 16.35
C SER A 176 13.95 9.37 15.80
N SER A 177 13.94 9.87 14.57
CA SER A 177 15.13 10.08 13.75
C SER A 177 15.23 11.50 13.21
N ALA A 178 14.15 12.28 13.32
CA ALA A 178 14.10 13.69 12.99
C ALA A 178 14.32 14.51 14.27
N ALA A 179 15.57 14.90 14.56
CA ALA A 179 15.95 15.62 15.77
C ALA A 179 15.19 16.94 15.98
N ASP A 180 14.59 17.51 14.92
CA ASP A 180 13.78 18.74 14.95
C ASP A 180 12.51 18.62 14.06
N GLY A 181 11.95 17.41 13.94
CA GLY A 181 10.81 17.13 13.07
C GLY A 181 9.44 17.51 13.66
N TRP A 182 8.59 18.11 12.84
CA TRP A 182 7.15 18.28 13.06
C TRP A 182 6.39 17.00 12.67
N GLU A 183 5.34 16.65 13.43
CA GLU A 183 4.36 15.70 12.92
C GLU A 183 3.59 16.31 11.74
N LEU A 184 3.24 15.47 10.77
CA LEU A 184 2.28 15.88 9.76
C LEU A 184 0.94 16.17 10.41
N SER A 185 0.33 17.29 10.04
CA SER A 185 -1.06 17.55 10.45
C SER A 185 -2.00 16.46 9.89
N PRO A 186 -3.03 16.01 10.64
CA PRO A 186 -3.98 15.02 10.13
C PRO A 186 -4.62 15.36 8.78
N PRO A 187 -4.94 16.63 8.46
CA PRO A 187 -5.47 17.03 7.16
C PRO A 187 -4.47 16.87 6.00
N LEU A 188 -3.17 16.97 6.27
CA LEU A 188 -2.12 16.75 5.26
C LEU A 188 -1.83 15.26 5.11
N ALA A 189 -1.67 14.54 6.22
CA ALA A 189 -1.44 13.10 6.24
C ALA A 189 -2.51 12.34 5.44
N ASN A 190 -3.80 12.64 5.66
CA ASN A 190 -4.91 11.98 4.96
C ASN A 190 -4.98 12.23 3.44
N ARG A 191 -4.07 13.03 2.87
CA ARG A 191 -3.98 13.26 1.41
C ARG A 191 -2.94 12.36 0.73
N PHE A 192 -2.21 11.55 1.47
CA PHE A 192 -1.15 10.69 0.96
C PHE A 192 -1.46 9.20 1.15
N VAL A 193 -0.97 8.38 0.22
CA VAL A 193 -0.71 6.96 0.42
C VAL A 193 0.61 6.83 1.16
N HIS A 194 0.58 6.36 2.41
CA HIS A 194 1.76 6.22 3.25
C HIS A 194 2.44 4.87 3.02
N LEU A 195 3.66 4.89 2.48
CA LEU A 195 4.49 3.68 2.33
C LEU A 195 5.68 3.74 3.28
N ARG A 196 5.93 2.65 3.99
CA ARG A 196 7.18 2.48 4.73
C ARG A 196 8.26 2.12 3.71
N TRP A 197 9.37 2.85 3.74
CA TRP A 197 10.53 2.63 2.90
C TRP A 197 11.65 2.07 3.76
N THR A 198 11.96 0.79 3.57
CA THR A 198 13.04 0.07 4.24
C THR A 198 13.94 -0.57 3.18
N HIS A 199 15.22 -0.73 3.51
CA HIS A 199 16.16 -1.37 2.60
C HIS A 199 16.31 -2.85 2.94
N ASP A 200 16.12 -3.70 1.95
CA ASP A 200 16.59 -5.07 1.96
C ASP A 200 18.13 -5.05 1.84
N PRO A 201 18.89 -5.60 2.81
CA PRO A 201 20.34 -5.65 2.74
C PRO A 201 20.86 -6.25 1.42
N ASP A 202 20.17 -7.24 0.86
CA ASP A 202 20.57 -7.87 -0.40
C ASP A 202 20.41 -6.92 -1.59
N VAL A 203 19.38 -6.08 -1.57
CA VAL A 203 19.18 -5.02 -2.58
C VAL A 203 20.31 -3.99 -2.50
N VAL A 204 20.71 -3.58 -1.28
CA VAL A 204 21.79 -2.62 -1.09
C VAL A 204 23.13 -3.20 -1.55
N VAL A 205 23.47 -4.43 -1.14
CA VAL A 205 24.72 -5.09 -1.53
C VAL A 205 24.81 -5.24 -3.05
N ARG A 206 23.72 -5.69 -3.69
CA ARG A 206 23.66 -5.82 -5.15
C ARG A 206 23.74 -4.47 -5.86
N GLY A 207 23.06 -3.47 -5.32
CA GLY A 207 23.07 -2.09 -5.83
C GLY A 207 24.45 -1.45 -5.78
N LEU A 208 25.16 -1.61 -4.66
CA LEU A 208 26.57 -1.20 -4.51
C LEU A 208 27.50 -2.01 -5.42
N GLY A 209 27.12 -3.25 -5.77
CA GLY A 209 27.75 -4.06 -6.82
C GLY A 209 27.39 -3.62 -8.25
N GLY A 210 26.58 -2.57 -8.42
CA GLY A 210 26.28 -1.95 -9.72
C GLY A 210 24.93 -2.33 -10.34
N THR A 211 24.07 -3.10 -9.65
CA THR A 211 22.75 -3.49 -10.19
C THR A 211 21.61 -3.21 -9.22
N TRP A 212 20.72 -2.28 -9.58
CA TRP A 212 19.54 -1.92 -8.78
C TRP A 212 18.24 -2.56 -9.33
N PRO A 213 17.19 -2.74 -8.50
CA PRO A 213 15.88 -3.18 -8.98
C PRO A 213 15.31 -2.18 -9.99
N ARG A 214 14.77 -2.66 -11.11
CA ARG A 214 14.15 -1.79 -12.12
C ARG A 214 12.75 -1.38 -11.69
N ALA A 215 12.50 -0.08 -11.59
CA ALA A 215 11.16 0.45 -11.39
C ALA A 215 10.40 0.44 -12.72
N ALA A 216 9.23 -0.17 -12.78
CA ALA A 216 8.36 -0.14 -13.94
C ALA A 216 6.93 0.21 -13.51
N LEU A 217 6.18 0.93 -14.34
CA LEU A 217 4.74 1.06 -14.11
C LEU A 217 4.09 -0.33 -14.24
N PRO A 218 3.07 -0.62 -13.42
CA PRO A 218 2.34 -1.87 -13.55
C PRO A 218 1.71 -1.98 -14.93
N THR A 219 1.70 -3.19 -15.47
CA THR A 219 0.91 -3.49 -16.67
C THR A 219 -0.52 -3.77 -16.22
N LEU A 220 -1.46 -2.94 -16.66
CA LEU A 220 -2.88 -3.14 -16.35
C LEU A 220 -3.52 -3.96 -17.47
N ASP A 221 -4.19 -5.05 -17.10
CA ASP A 221 -5.00 -5.81 -18.04
C ASP A 221 -6.27 -5.01 -18.40
N GLY A 222 -6.31 -4.55 -19.66
CA GLY A 222 -7.40 -3.74 -20.21
C GLY A 222 -8.76 -4.43 -20.15
N ASP A 223 -8.78 -5.76 -20.31
CA ASP A 223 -10.03 -6.54 -20.33
C ASP A 223 -10.58 -6.74 -18.92
N ARG A 224 -9.72 -6.71 -17.90
CA ARG A 224 -10.09 -6.84 -16.48
C ARG A 224 -10.52 -5.53 -15.82
N LEU A 225 -10.35 -4.37 -16.48
CA LEU A 225 -10.65 -3.07 -15.85
C LEU A 225 -12.09 -2.95 -15.32
N PRO A 226 -13.15 -3.34 -16.06
CA PRO A 226 -14.51 -3.24 -15.55
C PRO A 226 -14.74 -4.13 -14.32
N GLU A 227 -14.21 -5.35 -14.35
CA GLU A 227 -14.30 -6.31 -13.25
C GLU A 227 -13.53 -5.82 -12.02
N ALA A 228 -12.31 -5.30 -12.19
CA ALA A 228 -11.49 -4.76 -11.13
C ALA A 228 -12.18 -3.59 -10.40
N VAL A 229 -12.83 -2.70 -11.15
CA VAL A 229 -13.63 -1.61 -10.58
C VAL A 229 -14.85 -2.14 -9.83
N ALA A 230 -15.58 -3.10 -10.41
CA ALA A 230 -16.75 -3.70 -9.76
C ALA A 230 -16.36 -4.42 -8.46
N TYR A 231 -15.27 -5.19 -8.48
CA TYR A 231 -14.70 -5.87 -7.33
C TYR A 231 -14.33 -4.88 -6.21
N ALA A 232 -13.55 -3.84 -6.54
CA ALA A 232 -13.13 -2.83 -5.56
C ALA A 232 -14.33 -2.08 -4.94
N ARG A 233 -15.34 -1.71 -5.74
CA ARG A 233 -16.57 -1.08 -5.24
C ARG A 233 -17.35 -2.01 -4.32
N ARG A 234 -17.58 -3.25 -4.74
CA ARG A 234 -18.26 -4.27 -3.93
C ARG A 234 -17.56 -4.46 -2.59
N ALA A 235 -16.24 -4.54 -2.61
CA ALA A 235 -15.42 -4.69 -1.42
C ALA A 235 -15.54 -3.51 -0.46
N VAL A 236 -15.24 -2.29 -0.93
CA VAL A 236 -15.22 -1.11 -0.07
C VAL A 236 -16.62 -0.77 0.44
N CYS A 237 -17.63 -0.76 -0.44
CA CYS A 237 -19.01 -0.47 -0.06
C CYS A 237 -19.57 -1.56 0.87
N GLY A 238 -19.25 -2.83 0.62
CA GLY A 238 -19.67 -3.95 1.45
C GLY A 238 -19.12 -3.86 2.87
N LEU A 239 -17.82 -3.61 3.02
CA LEU A 239 -17.22 -3.41 4.34
C LEU A 239 -17.84 -2.20 5.04
N LEU A 240 -17.89 -1.03 4.39
CA LEU A 240 -18.36 0.21 5.02
C LEU A 240 -19.85 0.15 5.37
N GLY A 241 -20.66 -0.57 4.60
CA GLY A 241 -22.05 -0.86 4.95
C GLY A 241 -22.18 -1.72 6.20
N ALA A 242 -21.32 -2.74 6.36
CA ALA A 242 -21.30 -3.59 7.54
C ALA A 242 -20.64 -2.91 8.77
N ARG A 243 -19.74 -1.93 8.53
CA ARG A 243 -18.92 -1.27 9.56
C ARG A 243 -18.94 0.26 9.40
N PRO A 244 -20.06 0.95 9.65
CA PRO A 244 -20.18 2.40 9.42
C PRO A 244 -19.17 3.25 10.22
N ASN A 245 -18.69 2.75 11.36
CA ASN A 245 -17.67 3.38 12.19
C ASN A 245 -16.27 3.42 11.55
N LEU A 246 -16.08 2.77 10.40
CA LEU A 246 -14.86 2.86 9.60
C LEU A 246 -14.93 3.97 8.55
N VAL A 247 -16.10 4.54 8.24
CA VAL A 247 -16.22 5.59 7.20
C VAL A 247 -15.37 6.81 7.53
N HIS A 248 -15.32 7.20 8.81
CA HIS A 248 -14.52 8.31 9.28
C HIS A 248 -14.08 8.10 10.73
N ARG A 249 -12.76 8.08 10.97
CA ARG A 249 -12.18 8.00 12.31
C ARG A 249 -10.89 8.81 12.38
N LEU A 250 -11.02 10.05 12.85
CA LEU A 250 -9.88 10.92 13.07
C LEU A 250 -8.97 10.35 14.18
N PRO A 251 -7.64 10.31 14.01
CA PRO A 251 -6.72 9.85 15.04
C PRO A 251 -6.76 10.76 16.27
N SER A 252 -6.91 10.17 17.45
CA SER A 252 -6.97 10.89 18.73
C SER A 252 -5.60 11.02 19.40
N GLY A 253 -4.75 9.99 19.30
CA GLY A 253 -3.40 9.95 19.89
C GLY A 253 -2.34 10.60 18.99
N GLU A 254 -1.39 11.32 19.61
CA GLU A 254 -0.32 12.06 18.91
C GLU A 254 0.45 11.17 17.90
N ALA A 255 0.93 10.01 18.33
CA ALA A 255 1.71 9.10 17.48
C ALA A 255 1.03 8.65 16.17
N GLN A 256 -0.30 8.79 16.07
CA GLN A 256 -1.08 8.39 14.90
C GLN A 256 -1.51 9.58 14.03
N ARG A 257 -1.33 10.82 14.49
CA ARG A 257 -1.82 12.03 13.79
C ARG A 257 -1.14 12.28 12.46
N GLY A 258 0.15 11.93 12.36
CA GLY A 258 0.92 12.06 11.13
C GLY A 258 0.76 10.90 10.14
N GLY A 259 0.03 9.83 10.50
CA GLY A 259 -0.11 8.62 9.70
C GLY A 259 -1.41 8.53 8.91
N ALA A 260 -1.59 7.38 8.24
CA ALA A 260 -2.81 7.02 7.53
C ALA A 260 -3.98 6.78 8.50
N TRP A 261 -5.19 7.20 8.11
CA TRP A 261 -6.40 7.02 8.90
C TRP A 261 -7.66 7.02 8.02
N PRO A 262 -8.77 6.40 8.46
CA PRO A 262 -9.90 6.20 7.57
C PRO A 262 -10.80 7.44 7.51
N SER A 263 -11.09 7.87 6.30
CA SER A 263 -11.98 8.97 5.93
C SER A 263 -12.60 8.65 4.57
N PRO A 264 -13.66 9.36 4.14
CA PRO A 264 -14.18 9.18 2.79
C PRO A 264 -13.10 9.36 1.70
N ARG A 265 -12.12 10.25 1.92
CA ARG A 265 -10.99 10.45 1.00
C ARG A 265 -10.06 9.25 0.97
N SER A 266 -9.62 8.75 2.12
CA SER A 266 -8.69 7.62 2.13
C SER A 266 -9.36 6.32 1.69
N TRP A 267 -10.67 6.15 1.89
CA TRP A 267 -11.42 5.03 1.32
C TRP A 267 -11.58 5.14 -0.21
N ASP A 268 -11.73 6.34 -0.76
CA ASP A 268 -11.70 6.56 -2.21
C ASP A 268 -10.33 6.18 -2.79
N MET A 269 -9.24 6.57 -2.11
CA MET A 269 -7.88 6.15 -2.47
C MET A 269 -7.71 4.62 -2.37
N ALA A 270 -8.21 3.98 -1.30
CA ALA A 270 -8.17 2.53 -1.11
C ALA A 270 -8.95 1.78 -2.20
N LEU A 271 -10.11 2.31 -2.61
CA LEU A 271 -10.91 1.78 -3.71
C LEU A 271 -10.13 1.83 -5.02
N CYS A 272 -9.57 3.00 -5.36
CA CYS A 272 -8.74 3.17 -6.55
C CYS A 272 -7.56 2.18 -6.55
N LEU A 273 -6.82 2.09 -5.45
CA LEU A 273 -5.67 1.19 -5.34
C LEU A 273 -6.05 -0.29 -5.38
N THR A 274 -7.20 -0.66 -4.82
CA THR A 274 -7.71 -2.03 -4.92
C THR A 274 -8.02 -2.37 -6.39
N ALA A 275 -8.68 -1.46 -7.13
CA ALA A 275 -8.95 -1.67 -8.54
C ALA A 275 -7.65 -1.78 -9.38
N PHE A 276 -6.68 -0.88 -9.14
CA PHE A 276 -5.39 -0.95 -9.82
C PHE A 276 -4.61 -2.23 -9.49
N ALA A 277 -4.59 -2.65 -8.22
CA ALA A 277 -3.97 -3.90 -7.79
C ALA A 277 -4.63 -5.12 -8.44
N THR A 278 -5.96 -5.17 -8.50
CA THR A 278 -6.68 -6.26 -9.18
C THR A 278 -6.41 -6.28 -10.67
N ALA A 279 -6.39 -5.12 -11.34
CA ALA A 279 -6.11 -5.02 -12.78
C ALA A 279 -4.64 -5.32 -13.13
N ALA A 280 -3.72 -5.07 -12.19
CA ALA A 280 -2.29 -5.36 -12.33
C ALA A 280 -1.91 -6.78 -11.91
N ASP A 281 -2.86 -7.57 -11.39
CA ASP A 281 -2.60 -8.85 -10.73
C ASP A 281 -1.54 -8.75 -9.60
N ALA A 282 -1.57 -7.62 -8.88
CA ALA A 282 -0.58 -7.33 -7.85
C ALA A 282 -0.70 -8.28 -6.66
N SER A 283 0.44 -8.57 -6.03
CA SER A 283 0.48 -9.49 -4.90
C SER A 283 -0.34 -8.98 -3.69
N ARG A 284 -0.74 -9.93 -2.84
CA ARG A 284 -1.47 -9.61 -1.59
C ARG A 284 -0.65 -8.71 -0.65
N GLU A 285 0.67 -8.83 -0.68
CA GLU A 285 1.58 -8.00 0.10
C GLU A 285 1.54 -6.53 -0.37
N VAL A 286 1.60 -6.31 -1.69
CA VAL A 286 1.48 -4.98 -2.31
C VAL A 286 0.14 -4.34 -1.99
N LEU A 287 -0.97 -5.08 -2.18
CA LEU A 287 -2.30 -4.61 -1.81
C LEU A 287 -2.40 -4.25 -0.32
N SER A 288 -1.78 -5.05 0.55
CA SER A 288 -1.74 -4.79 1.99
C SER A 288 -1.05 -3.48 2.32
N MET A 289 0.13 -3.22 1.74
CA MET A 289 0.85 -1.96 1.92
C MET A 289 0.04 -0.76 1.43
N LEU A 290 -0.57 -0.86 0.26
CA LEU A 290 -1.37 0.21 -0.35
C LEU A 290 -2.60 0.56 0.50
N VAL A 291 -3.41 -0.43 0.86
CA VAL A 291 -4.63 -0.20 1.65
C VAL A 291 -4.28 0.33 3.02
N ARG A 292 -3.36 -0.31 3.75
CA ARG A 292 -2.95 0.16 5.08
C ARG A 292 -2.32 1.54 5.02
N GLY A 293 -1.61 1.84 3.94
CA GLY A 293 -1.06 3.16 3.65
C GLY A 293 -2.10 4.26 3.43
N THR A 294 -3.36 3.91 3.16
CA THR A 294 -4.44 4.89 2.98
C THR A 294 -5.29 5.05 4.23
N VAL A 295 -5.81 3.94 4.77
CA VAL A 295 -6.81 3.94 5.86
C VAL A 295 -6.21 3.61 7.23
N GLY A 296 -4.92 3.30 7.29
CA GLY A 296 -4.23 2.86 8.51
C GLY A 296 -4.30 1.35 8.74
N ASP A 297 -3.45 0.86 9.65
CA ASP A 297 -3.25 -0.58 9.88
C ASP A 297 -4.52 -1.31 10.32
N GLY A 298 -5.24 -0.79 11.32
CA GLY A 298 -6.45 -1.43 11.85
C GLY A 298 -7.55 -1.58 10.78
N PRO A 299 -8.06 -0.46 10.21
CA PRO A 299 -9.05 -0.51 9.15
C PRO A 299 -8.57 -1.27 7.89
N GLY A 300 -7.29 -1.14 7.54
CA GLY A 300 -6.72 -1.82 6.39
C GLY A 300 -6.67 -3.34 6.56
N LEU A 301 -6.23 -3.83 7.72
CA LEU A 301 -6.29 -5.26 8.05
C LEU A 301 -7.73 -5.78 8.06
N GLU A 302 -8.67 -5.02 8.62
CA GLU A 302 -10.09 -5.40 8.61
C GLU A 302 -10.65 -5.51 7.18
N PHE A 303 -10.24 -4.61 6.27
CA PHE A 303 -10.57 -4.67 4.85
C PHE A 303 -9.95 -5.86 4.15
N LEU A 304 -8.66 -6.13 4.35
CA LEU A 304 -7.99 -7.30 3.76
C LEU A 304 -8.67 -8.60 4.22
N SER A 305 -9.01 -8.71 5.50
CA SER A 305 -9.77 -9.85 6.03
C SER A 305 -11.20 -9.91 5.49
N TYR A 306 -11.78 -8.79 5.05
CA TYR A 306 -13.09 -8.76 4.39
C TYR A 306 -13.00 -9.25 2.94
N LEU A 307 -11.96 -8.83 2.19
CA LEU A 307 -11.68 -9.35 0.84
C LEU A 307 -11.56 -10.87 0.86
N ASP A 308 -10.76 -11.41 1.78
CA ASP A 308 -10.61 -12.86 1.95
C ASP A 308 -11.94 -13.59 2.15
N ARG A 309 -12.91 -12.93 2.81
CA ARG A 309 -14.23 -13.48 3.08
C ARG A 309 -15.17 -13.38 1.88
N MET A 310 -14.95 -12.42 0.99
CA MET A 310 -15.73 -12.28 -0.24
C MET A 310 -15.42 -13.39 -1.25
N ASP A 311 -14.20 -13.93 -1.20
CA ASP A 311 -13.75 -15.01 -2.07
C ASP A 311 -14.03 -16.40 -1.47
N LEU A 312 -14.78 -16.47 -0.36
CA LEU A 312 -15.20 -17.75 0.21
C LEU A 312 -16.27 -18.42 -0.66
N PRO A 313 -16.20 -19.74 -0.84
CA PRO A 313 -17.25 -20.49 -1.53
C PRO A 313 -18.61 -20.33 -0.84
N ASP A 314 -19.68 -20.28 -1.63
CA ASP A 314 -21.04 -20.19 -1.11
C ASP A 314 -21.33 -21.44 -0.25
N PRO A 315 -21.77 -21.28 1.02
CA PRO A 315 -22.10 -22.42 1.86
C PRO A 315 -23.19 -23.33 1.25
N GLU A 316 -24.07 -22.81 0.40
CA GLU A 316 -25.07 -23.62 -0.28
C GLU A 316 -24.47 -24.52 -1.37
N ASP A 317 -23.48 -24.02 -2.12
CA ASP A 317 -22.74 -24.81 -3.11
C ASP A 317 -21.94 -25.91 -2.42
N LEU A 318 -21.30 -25.59 -1.29
CA LEU A 318 -20.57 -26.56 -0.47
C LEU A 318 -21.48 -27.65 0.12
N LEU A 319 -22.72 -27.30 0.47
CA LEU A 319 -23.72 -28.24 0.98
C LEU A 319 -24.34 -29.09 -0.15
N ALA A 320 -24.42 -28.57 -1.36
CA ALA A 320 -24.98 -29.28 -2.51
C ALA A 320 -24.06 -30.40 -3.00
N ASP A 321 -22.74 -30.19 -2.97
CA ASP A 321 -21.75 -31.22 -3.31
C ASP A 321 -20.54 -31.21 -2.35
N PRO A 322 -20.69 -31.75 -1.13
CA PRO A 322 -19.61 -31.81 -0.15
C PRO A 322 -18.47 -32.75 -0.57
N GLY A 323 -18.70 -33.64 -1.54
CA GLY A 323 -17.72 -34.60 -2.03
C GLY A 323 -16.64 -33.96 -2.89
N SER A 324 -17.05 -33.03 -3.77
CA SER A 324 -16.15 -32.28 -4.66
C SER A 324 -15.71 -30.93 -4.09
N ALA A 325 -16.32 -30.46 -2.99
CA ALA A 325 -16.03 -29.17 -2.37
C ALA A 325 -14.54 -28.84 -2.25
N GLU A 326 -14.16 -27.69 -2.81
CA GLU A 326 -12.85 -27.08 -2.66
C GLU A 326 -12.86 -26.14 -1.46
N LEU A 327 -12.08 -26.47 -0.43
CA LEU A 327 -11.95 -25.67 0.77
C LEU A 327 -10.67 -24.84 0.70
N PRO A 328 -10.68 -23.58 1.16
CA PRO A 328 -9.48 -22.74 1.20
C PRO A 328 -8.31 -23.45 1.89
N GLU A 329 -7.08 -23.25 1.42
CA GLU A 329 -5.87 -23.80 2.06
C GLU A 329 -5.53 -23.07 3.36
N ARG A 330 -5.73 -21.74 3.38
CA ARG A 330 -5.54 -20.91 4.57
C ARG A 330 -6.50 -21.31 5.69
N GLY A 331 -5.95 -21.62 6.87
CA GLY A 331 -6.70 -22.18 7.99
C GLY A 331 -7.83 -21.29 8.52
N ASP A 332 -7.59 -19.98 8.60
CA ASP A 332 -8.59 -18.98 9.00
C ASP A 332 -9.77 -18.91 8.01
N LEU A 333 -9.48 -18.94 6.71
CA LEU A 333 -10.49 -18.92 5.65
C LEU A 333 -11.26 -20.23 5.57
N ARG A 334 -10.56 -21.35 5.76
CA ARG A 334 -11.18 -22.66 5.87
C ARG A 334 -12.16 -22.70 7.04
N GLN A 335 -11.75 -22.22 8.21
CA GLN A 335 -12.65 -22.15 9.36
C GLN A 335 -13.85 -21.26 9.08
N ALA A 336 -13.65 -20.08 8.47
CA ALA A 336 -14.74 -19.19 8.09
C ALA A 336 -15.75 -19.84 7.11
N ALA A 337 -15.26 -20.59 6.11
CA ALA A 337 -16.11 -21.34 5.18
C ALA A 337 -16.95 -22.41 5.91
N LEU A 338 -16.32 -23.15 6.83
CA LEU A 338 -17.01 -24.18 7.63
C LEU A 338 -18.04 -23.56 8.58
N ASP A 339 -17.71 -22.45 9.25
CA ASP A 339 -18.64 -21.71 10.10
C ASP A 339 -19.84 -21.18 9.29
N ALA A 340 -19.62 -20.71 8.06
CA ALA A 340 -20.68 -20.28 7.15
C ALA A 340 -21.62 -21.44 6.76
N VAL A 341 -21.08 -22.64 6.49
CA VAL A 341 -21.87 -23.85 6.25
C VAL A 341 -22.72 -24.21 7.46
N VAL A 342 -22.15 -24.18 8.66
CA VAL A 342 -22.90 -24.45 9.90
C VAL A 342 -24.00 -23.40 10.13
N ALA A 343 -23.72 -22.13 9.82
CA ALA A 343 -24.73 -21.06 9.88
C ALA A 343 -25.86 -21.29 8.85
N ALA A 344 -25.55 -21.75 7.64
CA ALA A 344 -26.53 -22.08 6.61
C ALA A 344 -27.43 -23.25 7.00
N VAL A 345 -26.88 -24.27 7.68
CA VAL A 345 -27.68 -25.37 8.28
C VAL A 345 -28.57 -24.85 9.41
N ARG A 346 -28.04 -23.98 10.28
CA ARG A 346 -28.83 -23.36 11.37
C ARG A 346 -30.00 -22.55 10.84
N ALA A 347 -29.78 -21.77 9.78
CA ALA A 347 -30.82 -20.93 9.17
C ALA A 347 -31.93 -21.75 8.50
N ARG A 348 -31.58 -22.88 7.89
CA ARG A 348 -32.52 -23.82 7.24
C ARG A 348 -32.23 -25.26 7.69
N PRO A 349 -32.73 -25.68 8.86
CA PRO A 349 -32.46 -27.01 9.38
C PRO A 349 -33.11 -28.10 8.53
N GLY A 350 -32.33 -29.10 8.13
CA GLY A 350 -32.80 -30.29 7.43
C GLY A 350 -31.77 -31.41 7.55
N ARG A 351 -32.22 -32.67 7.60
CA ARG A 351 -31.35 -33.84 7.81
C ARG A 351 -30.28 -33.94 6.72
N GLU A 352 -30.67 -33.86 5.45
CA GLU A 352 -29.75 -33.92 4.31
C GLU A 352 -28.66 -32.83 4.38
N ARG A 353 -29.03 -31.61 4.79
CA ARG A 353 -28.10 -30.48 4.94
C ARG A 353 -27.13 -30.70 6.11
N TRP A 354 -27.63 -31.27 7.20
CA TRP A 354 -26.82 -31.59 8.36
C TRP A 354 -25.84 -32.73 8.07
N ASP A 355 -26.27 -33.78 7.35
CA ASP A 355 -25.42 -34.87 6.88
C ASP A 355 -24.34 -34.36 5.90
N ALA A 356 -24.73 -33.48 4.96
CA ALA A 356 -23.80 -32.85 4.02
C ALA A 356 -22.73 -31.99 4.73
N ALA A 357 -23.12 -31.21 5.74
CA ALA A 357 -22.18 -30.44 6.55
C ALA A 357 -21.19 -31.33 7.31
N TRP A 358 -21.62 -32.49 7.81
CA TRP A 358 -20.72 -33.48 8.42
C TRP A 358 -19.77 -34.12 7.42
N ALA A 359 -20.25 -34.44 6.21
CA ALA A 359 -19.39 -34.94 5.13
C ALA A 359 -18.31 -33.92 4.78
N LEU A 360 -18.66 -32.63 4.73
CA LEU A 360 -17.71 -31.55 4.49
C LEU A 360 -16.68 -31.41 5.62
N LEU A 361 -17.10 -31.48 6.89
CA LEU A 361 -16.18 -31.46 8.04
C LEU A 361 -15.23 -32.67 8.05
N ALA A 362 -15.72 -33.86 7.68
CA ALA A 362 -14.88 -35.05 7.54
C ALA A 362 -13.88 -34.92 6.37
N ARG A 363 -14.27 -34.26 5.28
CA ARG A 363 -13.34 -33.90 4.19
C ARG A 363 -12.28 -32.91 4.67
N ALA A 364 -12.69 -31.84 5.37
CA ALA A 364 -11.80 -30.83 5.92
C ALA A 364 -10.77 -31.44 6.90
N ALA A 365 -11.15 -32.48 7.66
CA ALA A 365 -10.27 -33.22 8.56
C ALA A 365 -9.15 -33.99 7.85
N ARG A 366 -9.41 -34.46 6.61
CA ARG A 366 -8.42 -35.19 5.81
C ARG A 366 -7.42 -34.26 5.14
N THR A 367 -7.81 -33.01 4.86
CA THR A 367 -7.01 -32.07 4.07
C THR A 367 -6.43 -30.93 4.89
N GLY A 368 -6.65 -30.87 6.20
CA GLY A 368 -6.24 -29.73 7.05
C GLY A 368 -6.02 -30.07 8.51
N ALA A 369 -5.66 -29.05 9.28
CA ALA A 369 -5.37 -29.18 10.70
C ALA A 369 -6.67 -29.50 11.49
N PRO A 370 -6.67 -30.54 12.36
CA PRO A 370 -7.88 -31.00 13.07
C PRO A 370 -8.48 -29.99 14.06
N ASP A 371 -7.67 -29.06 14.56
CA ASP A 371 -8.05 -28.01 15.52
C ASP A 371 -9.06 -27.01 14.95
N LEU A 372 -8.96 -26.72 13.65
CA LEU A 372 -9.89 -25.83 12.92
C LEU A 372 -11.35 -26.35 12.91
N LEU A 373 -11.55 -27.63 13.20
CA LEU A 373 -12.85 -28.30 13.12
C LEU A 373 -13.61 -28.33 14.44
N VAL A 374 -12.93 -28.05 15.56
CA VAL A 374 -13.51 -28.22 16.90
C VAL A 374 -14.75 -27.35 17.09
N VAL A 375 -14.65 -26.06 16.74
CA VAL A 375 -15.75 -25.09 16.89
C VAL A 375 -16.89 -25.37 15.90
N PRO A 376 -16.65 -25.51 14.58
CA PRO A 376 -17.69 -25.88 13.63
C PRO A 376 -18.40 -27.18 14.00
N ALA A 377 -17.66 -28.24 14.34
CA ALA A 377 -18.22 -29.55 14.67
C ALA A 377 -19.05 -29.52 15.96
N THR A 378 -18.58 -28.82 17.00
CA THR A 378 -19.34 -28.66 18.24
C THR A 378 -20.63 -27.89 18.00
N THR A 379 -20.56 -26.83 17.18
CA THR A 379 -21.71 -26.02 16.83
C THR A 379 -22.72 -26.82 16.00
N LEU A 380 -22.27 -27.59 15.00
CA LEU A 380 -23.13 -28.43 14.16
C LEU A 380 -23.78 -29.58 14.96
N ALA A 381 -23.04 -30.18 15.90
CA ALA A 381 -23.57 -31.19 16.80
C ALA A 381 -24.72 -30.64 17.67
N SER A 382 -24.61 -29.38 18.10
CA SER A 382 -25.69 -28.72 18.87
C SER A 382 -26.99 -28.50 18.08
N LEU A 383 -26.93 -28.56 16.75
CA LEU A 383 -28.09 -28.41 15.86
C LEU A 383 -28.85 -29.72 15.59
N ARG A 384 -28.36 -30.85 16.13
CA ARG A 384 -28.95 -32.18 15.93
C ARG A 384 -30.37 -32.25 16.50
N ARG A 385 -31.27 -32.94 15.78
CA ARG A 385 -32.64 -33.26 16.21
C ARG A 385 -32.75 -34.73 16.61
N ASP A 386 -33.79 -35.08 17.37
CA ASP A 386 -33.93 -36.42 17.98
C ASP A 386 -33.95 -37.57 16.96
N ASP A 387 -34.40 -37.31 15.73
CA ASP A 387 -34.48 -38.26 14.61
C ASP A 387 -33.22 -38.29 13.73
N TRP A 388 -32.19 -37.53 14.05
CA TRP A 388 -30.94 -37.46 13.27
C TRP A 388 -29.87 -38.32 13.93
N GLU A 389 -29.56 -39.44 13.27
CA GLU A 389 -28.47 -40.34 13.66
C GLU A 389 -27.11 -39.72 13.29
N VAL A 390 -26.10 -39.97 14.12
CA VAL A 390 -24.75 -39.42 13.97
C VAL A 390 -23.98 -40.25 12.92
N PRO A 391 -23.54 -39.67 11.79
CA PRO A 391 -22.77 -40.40 10.77
C PRO A 391 -21.50 -41.08 11.32
N GLU A 392 -21.18 -42.30 10.85
CA GLU A 392 -19.97 -43.06 11.25
C GLU A 392 -18.66 -42.29 11.02
N SER A 393 -18.63 -41.39 10.03
CA SER A 393 -17.47 -40.52 9.74
C SER A 393 -17.08 -39.60 10.90
N ILE A 394 -17.90 -39.50 11.95
CA ILE A 394 -17.69 -38.69 13.16
C ILE A 394 -16.79 -39.40 14.18
N GLU A 395 -16.63 -40.73 14.10
CA GLU A 395 -15.81 -41.48 15.05
C GLU A 395 -14.32 -41.08 15.03
N GLY A 396 -13.82 -40.58 13.90
CA GLY A 396 -12.46 -40.03 13.78
C GLY A 396 -12.27 -38.64 14.42
N LEU A 397 -13.35 -37.88 14.64
CA LEU A 397 -13.35 -36.54 15.26
C LEU A 397 -13.74 -36.60 16.76
N ALA A 398 -13.88 -37.81 17.32
CA ALA A 398 -14.50 -38.09 18.61
C ALA A 398 -13.79 -37.49 19.84
N SER A 399 -12.52 -37.07 19.74
CA SER A 399 -11.85 -36.33 20.82
C SER A 399 -12.41 -34.90 20.97
N ALA A 400 -12.82 -34.27 19.87
CA ALA A 400 -13.44 -32.93 19.85
C ALA A 400 -14.94 -32.96 20.15
N VAL A 401 -15.67 -33.99 19.70
CA VAL A 401 -17.15 -34.08 19.74
C VAL A 401 -17.70 -34.65 21.07
N SER A 402 -16.87 -34.81 22.10
CA SER A 402 -17.29 -35.35 23.43
C SER A 402 -18.46 -34.58 24.09
N VAL A 403 -18.76 -33.37 23.61
CA VAL A 403 -19.91 -32.54 23.99
C VAL A 403 -21.26 -33.11 23.51
N SER A 404 -21.32 -33.70 22.30
CA SER A 404 -22.58 -34.30 21.78
C SER A 404 -23.00 -35.53 22.57
N ARG A 405 -22.05 -36.39 22.95
CA ARG A 405 -22.32 -37.60 23.77
C ARG A 405 -22.80 -37.26 25.18
N ARG A 406 -22.47 -36.08 25.72
CA ARG A 406 -23.01 -35.60 27.01
C ARG A 406 -24.48 -35.19 26.88
N ALA A 407 -24.89 -34.61 25.74
CA ALA A 407 -26.28 -34.30 25.47
C ALA A 407 -27.13 -35.58 25.34
N ASP A 408 -26.61 -36.61 24.65
CA ASP A 408 -27.27 -37.93 24.58
C ASP A 408 -27.46 -38.57 25.97
N ARG A 409 -26.41 -38.53 26.82
CA ARG A 409 -26.51 -39.05 28.19
C ARG A 409 -27.47 -38.24 29.06
N ALA A 410 -27.64 -36.95 28.81
CA ALA A 410 -28.58 -36.11 29.55
C ALA A 410 -30.03 -36.36 29.11
N ASN A 411 -30.31 -36.47 27.81
CA ASN A 411 -31.65 -36.76 27.29
C ASN A 411 -32.12 -38.18 27.63
N VAL A 412 -31.24 -39.18 27.56
CA VAL A 412 -31.56 -40.56 27.98
C VAL A 412 -31.88 -40.62 29.48
N ARG A 413 -31.21 -39.82 30.32
CA ARG A 413 -31.53 -39.69 31.76
C ARG A 413 -32.87 -38.97 32.00
N ALA A 414 -33.19 -37.94 31.24
CA ALA A 414 -34.47 -37.23 31.37
C ALA A 414 -35.67 -38.09 30.92
N LEU A 415 -35.52 -38.87 29.86
CA LEU A 415 -36.55 -39.78 29.36
C LEU A 415 -36.76 -41.00 30.28
N THR A 416 -35.70 -41.53 30.88
CA THR A 416 -35.82 -42.60 31.88
C THR A 416 -36.44 -42.11 33.20
N ALA A 417 -36.12 -40.88 33.65
CA ALA A 417 -36.76 -40.26 34.81
C ALA A 417 -38.27 -40.00 34.61
N THR A 418 -38.70 -39.68 33.38
CA THR A 418 -40.11 -39.42 33.06
C THR A 418 -40.94 -40.70 32.91
N ARG A 419 -40.31 -41.82 32.50
CA ARG A 419 -40.94 -43.16 32.46
C ARG A 419 -41.02 -43.86 33.82
N ALA A 420 -40.13 -43.52 34.77
CA ALA A 420 -40.14 -44.08 36.12
C ALA A 420 -41.12 -43.39 37.07
N GLY A 421 -41.79 -42.31 36.64
CA GLY A 421 -42.75 -41.53 37.42
C GLY A 421 -44.21 -41.60 36.97
N ARG A 422 -44.60 -42.61 36.18
CA ARG A 422 -46.00 -42.88 35.79
C ARG A 422 -46.47 -44.23 36.29
#